data_AF-A0A3S4C9R0-F1
#
_entry.id   AF-A0A3S4C9R0-F1
#
_cell.length_a   1.000
_cell.length_b   1.000
_cell.length_c   1.000
_cell.angle_alpha   90.00
_cell.angle_beta   90.00
_cell.angle_gamma   90.00
#
_symmetry.space_group_name_H-M   'P 1'
#
loop_
_entity.id
_entity.type
_entity.pdbx_description
1 polymer ?
#
loop_
_entity_poly.entity_id
_entity_poly.type
_entity_poly.pdbx_seq_one_letter_code
_entity_poly.pdbx_strand_id
1 'polypeptide(L)'
;MTLDALFSSVLLQLCLASLGLAAPVSTASMDNSWQYGTGGGLLGLVVLILDIIVFIEVLQSSRPPMQKLVWCLVVFLFPVIGMAVYYLFSNRSAYQRGSGYEALA
;
A
#
# COMPACT_ATOMS: atom_id res chain seq x y z
N MET A 1 -18.15 -13.31 -36.51
CA MET A 1 -19.48 -13.24 -35.87
C MET A 1 -19.45 -13.69 -34.40
N THR A 2 -18.81 -14.80 -34.03
CA THR A 2 -18.76 -15.25 -32.62
C THR A 2 -17.67 -14.57 -31.77
N LEU A 3 -16.52 -14.21 -32.36
CA LEU A 3 -15.42 -13.53 -31.65
C LEU A 3 -15.83 -12.14 -31.13
N ASP A 4 -16.52 -11.36 -31.95
CA ASP A 4 -17.01 -10.01 -31.60
C ASP A 4 -18.04 -10.05 -30.46
N ALA A 5 -18.89 -11.08 -30.45
CA ALA A 5 -19.88 -11.30 -29.40
C ALA A 5 -19.23 -11.71 -28.06
N LEU A 6 -18.18 -12.54 -28.11
CA LEU A 6 -17.42 -12.92 -26.92
C LEU A 6 -16.69 -11.72 -26.31
N PHE A 7 -16.07 -10.88 -27.14
CA PHE A 7 -15.41 -9.66 -26.67
C PHE A 7 -16.39 -8.71 -25.99
N SER A 8 -17.54 -8.47 -26.60
CA SER A 8 -18.62 -7.64 -26.03
C SER A 8 -19.16 -8.21 -24.72
N SER A 9 -19.35 -9.54 -24.64
CA SER A 9 -19.84 -10.21 -23.42
C SER A 9 -18.85 -10.11 -22.26
N VAL A 10 -17.54 -10.30 -22.52
CA VAL A 10 -16.49 -10.17 -21.50
C VAL A 10 -16.38 -8.71 -21.04
N LEU A 11 -16.43 -7.76 -21.96
CA LEU A 11 -16.43 -6.33 -21.64
C LEU A 11 -17.63 -5.96 -20.75
N LEU A 12 -18.82 -6.48 -21.06
CA LEU A 12 -20.02 -6.24 -20.26
C LEU A 12 -19.91 -6.84 -18.85
N GLN A 13 -19.39 -8.07 -18.73
CA GLN A 13 -19.17 -8.73 -17.44
C GLN A 13 -18.17 -7.96 -16.56
N LEU A 14 -17.09 -7.42 -17.14
CA LEU A 14 -16.14 -6.56 -16.43
C LEU A 14 -16.80 -5.23 -15.99
N CYS A 15 -17.68 -4.67 -16.81
CA CYS A 15 -18.40 -3.44 -16.52
C CYS A 15 -19.44 -3.62 -15.38
N LEU A 16 -20.12 -4.77 -15.32
CA LEU A 16 -21.01 -5.09 -14.20
C LEU A 16 -20.24 -5.44 -12.92
N ALA A 17 -19.07 -6.09 -13.04
CA ALA A 17 -18.23 -6.42 -11.90
C ALA A 17 -17.66 -5.17 -11.19
N SER A 18 -17.31 -4.12 -11.94
CA SER A 18 -16.84 -2.86 -11.36
C SER A 18 -17.94 -2.11 -10.60
N LEU A 19 -19.19 -2.21 -11.06
CA LEU A 19 -20.34 -1.60 -10.38
C LEU A 19 -20.71 -2.35 -9.08
N GLY A 20 -20.46 -3.66 -9.02
CA GLY A 20 -20.71 -4.50 -7.84
C GLY A 20 -19.71 -4.35 -6.69
N LEU A 21 -18.53 -3.75 -6.94
CA LEU A 21 -17.51 -3.49 -5.92
C LEU A 21 -17.78 -2.23 -5.07
N ALA A 22 -18.88 -1.51 -5.33
CA ALA A 22 -19.38 -0.46 -4.44
C ALA A 22 -20.10 -1.08 -3.22
N ALA A 23 -19.32 -1.77 -2.37
CA ALA A 23 -19.76 -2.06 -1.01
C ALA A 23 -20.00 -0.72 -0.27
N PRO A 24 -21.05 -0.59 0.54
CA PRO A 24 -21.26 0.62 1.32
C PRO A 24 -20.05 0.82 2.23
N VAL A 25 -19.22 1.81 1.93
CA VAL A 25 -18.35 2.40 2.94
C VAL A 25 -19.28 3.13 3.88
N SER A 26 -19.71 2.43 4.93
CA SER A 26 -20.22 3.09 6.11
C SER A 26 -19.10 4.01 6.57
N THR A 27 -19.15 5.28 6.20
CA THR A 27 -18.32 6.32 6.80
C THR A 27 -18.81 6.48 8.23
N ALA A 28 -18.43 5.53 9.08
CA ALA A 28 -18.26 5.76 10.49
C ALA A 28 -17.32 6.96 10.62
N SER A 29 -17.61 7.80 11.61
CA SER A 29 -17.00 9.09 11.88
C SER A 29 -15.52 9.17 11.53
N MET A 30 -15.10 10.35 11.04
CA MET A 30 -13.73 10.69 10.69
C MET A 30 -12.83 10.74 11.94
N ASP A 31 -12.61 9.58 12.55
CA ASP A 31 -11.73 9.36 13.69
C ASP A 31 -10.60 8.45 13.20
N ASN A 32 -9.47 9.07 12.83
CA ASN A 32 -8.19 8.41 12.55
C ASN A 32 -8.13 7.55 11.26
N SER A 33 -8.61 8.09 10.14
CA SER A 33 -8.45 7.48 8.81
C SER A 33 -7.00 7.19 8.39
N TRP A 34 -6.02 7.92 8.94
CA TRP A 34 -4.60 7.65 8.75
C TRP A 34 -4.13 6.29 9.32
N GLN A 35 -4.84 5.73 10.31
CA GLN A 35 -4.37 4.60 11.10
C GLN A 35 -5.14 3.29 10.82
N TYR A 36 -6.42 3.35 10.45
CA TYR A 36 -7.26 2.15 10.34
C TYR A 36 -8.06 1.96 9.03
N GLY A 37 -8.08 2.94 8.12
CA GLY A 37 -8.77 2.78 6.82
C GLY A 37 -7.77 2.88 5.67
N THR A 38 -7.39 1.75 5.06
CA THR A 38 -6.51 1.77 3.86
C THR A 38 -5.18 2.54 4.09
N GLY A 39 -4.62 2.48 5.31
CA GLY A 39 -3.47 3.29 5.75
C GLY A 39 -2.16 3.13 4.96
N GLY A 40 -2.11 2.20 4.01
CA GLY A 40 -1.00 2.08 3.06
C GLY A 40 -1.08 3.01 1.85
N GLY A 41 -2.24 3.62 1.56
CA GLY A 41 -2.44 4.39 0.31
C GLY A 41 -1.57 5.64 0.24
N LEU A 42 -1.70 6.55 1.21
CA LEU A 42 -0.94 7.79 1.22
C LEU A 42 0.52 7.58 1.65
N LEU A 43 0.75 6.81 2.72
CA LEU A 43 2.10 6.53 3.21
C LEU A 43 2.92 5.71 2.20
N GLY A 44 2.31 4.69 1.57
CA GLY A 44 2.94 3.92 0.50
C GLY A 44 3.24 4.76 -0.73
N LEU A 45 2.36 5.71 -1.09
CA LEU A 45 2.59 6.65 -2.19
C LEU A 45 3.76 7.60 -1.89
N VAL A 46 3.87 8.13 -0.66
CA VAL A 46 5.02 8.97 -0.26
C VAL A 46 6.32 8.17 -0.35
N VAL A 47 6.34 6.94 0.16
CA VAL A 47 7.51 6.06 0.08
C VAL A 47 7.88 5.74 -1.37
N LEU A 48 6.90 5.48 -2.23
CA LEU A 48 7.11 5.26 -3.66
C LEU A 48 7.73 6.49 -4.36
N ILE A 49 7.26 7.69 -4.03
CA ILE A 49 7.83 8.94 -4.58
C ILE A 49 9.29 9.10 -4.13
N LEU A 50 9.58 8.84 -2.85
CA LEU A 50 10.94 8.91 -2.32
C LEU A 50 11.87 7.93 -3.05
N ASP A 51 11.40 6.71 -3.34
CA ASP A 51 12.17 5.69 -4.08
C ASP A 51 12.53 6.18 -5.50
N ILE A 52 11.57 6.79 -6.21
CA ILE A 52 11.77 7.35 -7.55
C ILE A 52 12.82 8.47 -7.54
N ILE A 53 12.77 9.38 -6.56
CA ILE A 53 13.73 10.49 -6.46
C ILE A 53 15.15 9.94 -6.30
N VAL A 54 15.33 8.97 -5.41
CA VAL A 54 16.65 8.35 -5.18
C VAL A 54 17.13 7.59 -6.41
N PHE A 55 16.24 6.91 -7.14
CA PHE A 55 16.60 6.26 -8.40
C PHE A 55 17.13 7.24 -9.44
N ILE A 56 16.48 8.39 -9.61
CA ILE A 56 16.96 9.43 -10.53
C ILE A 56 18.35 9.92 -10.10
N GLU A 57 18.56 10.16 -8.80
CA GLU A 57 19.86 10.59 -8.27
C GLU A 57 20.97 9.56 -8.49
N VAL A 58 20.69 8.27 -8.24
CA VAL A 58 21.64 7.16 -8.48
C VAL A 58 21.97 7.02 -9.97
N LEU A 59 20.97 7.17 -10.85
CA LEU A 59 21.17 7.09 -12.29
C LEU A 59 21.98 8.27 -12.83
N GLN A 60 21.76 9.49 -12.32
CA GLN A 60 22.51 10.70 -12.68
C GLN A 60 23.95 10.71 -12.15
N SER A 61 24.26 9.89 -11.15
CA SER A 61 25.62 9.81 -10.59
C SER A 61 26.65 9.32 -11.63
N SER A 62 27.90 9.79 -11.55
CA SER A 62 29.01 9.34 -12.42
C SER A 62 29.67 8.01 -11.99
N ARG A 63 29.07 7.30 -11.03
CA ARG A 63 29.58 6.02 -10.48
C ARG A 63 29.52 4.88 -11.51
N PRO A 64 30.37 3.84 -11.39
CA PRO A 64 30.32 2.67 -12.27
C PRO A 64 28.95 1.95 -12.22
N PRO A 65 28.49 1.36 -13.34
CA PRO A 65 27.13 0.83 -13.48
C PRO A 65 26.79 -0.27 -12.46
N MET A 66 27.75 -1.12 -12.11
CA MET A 66 27.53 -2.17 -11.11
C MET A 66 27.16 -1.60 -9.74
N GLN A 67 27.78 -0.48 -9.35
CA GLN A 67 27.53 0.13 -8.05
C GLN A 67 26.19 0.88 -8.04
N LYS A 68 25.76 1.43 -9.17
CA LYS A 68 24.41 2.00 -9.32
C LYS A 68 23.33 0.94 -9.09
N LEU A 69 23.50 -0.24 -9.70
CA LEU A 69 22.54 -1.34 -9.56
C LEU A 69 22.40 -1.82 -8.12
N VAL A 70 23.52 -1.95 -7.40
CA VAL A 70 23.50 -2.32 -5.97
C VAL A 70 22.76 -1.26 -5.15
N TRP A 71 23.01 0.03 -5.39
CA TRP A 71 22.32 1.12 -4.68
C TRP A 71 20.81 1.16 -4.99
N CYS A 72 20.42 0.98 -6.26
CA CYS A 72 19.01 0.86 -6.63
C CYS A 72 18.35 -0.33 -5.91
N LEU A 73 19.00 -1.49 -5.89
CA LEU A 73 18.43 -2.68 -5.28
C LEU A 73 18.23 -2.50 -3.77
N VAL A 74 19.21 -1.92 -3.08
CA VAL A 74 19.14 -1.64 -1.64
C VAL A 74 18.00 -0.68 -1.31
N VAL A 75 17.87 0.41 -2.06
CA VAL A 75 16.83 1.43 -1.83
C VAL A 75 15.44 0.87 -2.12
N PHE A 76 15.27 0.13 -3.20
CA PHE A 76 13.99 -0.48 -3.57
C PHE A 76 13.53 -1.57 -2.58
N LEU A 77 14.47 -2.33 -2.01
CA LEU A 77 14.16 -3.36 -1.02
C LEU A 77 13.95 -2.79 0.38
N PHE A 78 14.52 -1.62 0.69
CA PHE A 78 14.35 -0.93 1.97
C PHE A 78 12.90 -0.78 2.42
N PRO A 79 11.93 -0.31 1.61
CA PRO A 79 10.54 -0.18 2.04
C PRO A 79 9.90 -1.53 2.39
N VAL A 80 10.28 -2.60 1.69
CA VAL A 80 9.78 -3.95 1.96
C VAL A 80 10.41 -4.53 3.24
N ILE A 81 11.73 -4.38 3.39
CA ILE A 81 12.47 -4.86 4.56
C ILE A 81 12.04 -4.10 5.82
N GLY A 82 11.89 -2.78 5.75
CA GLY A 82 11.42 -1.96 6.87
C GLY A 82 10.05 -2.42 7.39
N MET A 83 9.13 -2.74 6.47
CA MET A 83 7.83 -3.31 6.82
C MET A 83 7.96 -4.72 7.43
N ALA A 84 8.81 -5.58 6.87
CA ALA A 84 9.03 -6.93 7.40
C ALA A 84 9.62 -6.91 8.82
N VAL A 85 10.61 -6.04 9.07
CA VAL A 85 11.20 -5.85 10.40
C VAL A 85 10.16 -5.30 11.38
N TYR A 86 9.39 -4.29 10.97
CA TYR A 86 8.30 -3.78 11.81
C TYR A 86 7.32 -4.89 12.17
N TYR A 87 6.92 -5.73 11.22
CA TYR A 87 6.01 -6.83 11.50
C TYR A 87 6.59 -7.87 12.47
N LEU A 88 7.87 -8.24 12.31
CA LEU A 88 8.52 -9.24 13.16
C LEU A 88 8.81 -8.74 14.58
N PHE A 89 9.12 -7.46 14.75
CA PHE A 89 9.47 -6.87 16.05
C PHE A 89 8.34 -6.06 16.69
N SER A 90 7.19 -5.88 16.04
CA SER A 90 6.02 -5.22 16.62
C SER A 90 5.42 -6.11 17.72
N ASN A 91 5.75 -5.80 18.98
CA ASN A 91 5.21 -6.47 20.16
C ASN A 91 3.77 -6.03 20.43
N ARG A 92 2.82 -6.53 19.63
CA ARG A 92 1.39 -6.18 19.72
C ARG A 92 0.74 -6.64 21.02
N SER A 93 1.26 -7.70 21.66
CA SER A 93 0.72 -8.24 22.90
C SER A 93 0.99 -7.36 24.13
N ALA A 94 2.01 -6.49 24.08
CA ALA A 94 2.32 -5.56 25.17
C ALA A 94 1.38 -4.33 25.23
N TYR A 95 0.82 -3.91 24.09
CA TYR A 95 -0.03 -2.71 23.99
C TYR A 95 -1.53 -2.99 24.20
N GLN A 96 -1.91 -4.23 24.44
CA GLN A 96 -3.29 -4.67 24.64
C GLN A 96 -3.75 -4.55 26.11
N ARG A 97 -3.17 -3.62 26.87
CA ARG A 97 -3.39 -3.50 28.33
C ARG A 97 -4.01 -2.15 28.67
N GLY A 98 -5.33 -2.12 28.75
CA GLY A 98 -6.05 -1.02 29.39
C GLY A 98 -7.28 -0.48 28.66
N SER A 99 -8.13 -1.32 28.04
CA SER A 99 -9.52 -0.89 27.79
C SER A 99 -10.32 -1.00 29.08
N GLY A 100 -10.02 -0.12 30.04
CA GLY A 100 -10.87 0.09 31.22
C GLY A 100 -12.10 0.88 30.79
N TYR A 101 -13.06 0.21 30.14
CA TYR A 101 -14.40 0.74 29.99
C TYR A 101 -15.09 0.65 31.36
N GLU A 102 -14.88 1.66 32.20
CA GLU A 102 -15.73 1.86 33.36
C GLU A 102 -17.06 2.40 32.83
N ALA A 103 -18.02 1.49 32.59
CA ALA A 103 -19.37 1.86 32.23
C ALA A 103 -19.99 2.58 33.43
N LEU A 104 -20.06 3.91 33.35
CA LEU A 104 -20.78 4.73 34.32
C LEU A 104 -22.27 4.44 34.15
N ALA A 105 -22.79 3.60 35.05
CA ALA A 105 -24.21 3.30 35.23
C ALA A 105 -24.97 4.44 35.90
#